data_AF-A0A3P7J0M9-F1
#
_entry.id   AF-A0A3P7J0M9-F1
#
_cell.length_a   1.000
_cell.length_b   1.000
_cell.length_c   1.000
_cell.angle_alpha   90.00
_cell.angle_beta   90.00
_cell.angle_gamma   90.00
#
_symmetry.space_group_name_H-M   'P 1'
#
loop_
_entity.id
_entity.type
_entity.pdbx_description
1 polymer ?
#
loop_
_entity_poly.entity_id
_entity_poly.type
_entity_poly.pdbx_seq_one_letter_code
_entity_poly.pdbx_strand_id
1 'polypeptide(L)' 'MAELQAVLLCGGTGSRMTELCDTMFKFLLPIADVPMFWYPLNTLVNSGLK' A
#
# COMPACT_ATOMS: atom_id res chain seq x y z
N MET A 1 -26.73 0.15 -10.30
CA MET A 1 -25.68 -0.80 -10.74
C MET A 1 -24.62 -0.77 -9.65
N ALA A 2 -24.20 -1.92 -9.11
CA ALA A 2 -23.15 -1.92 -8.09
C ALA A 2 -21.82 -1.61 -8.78
N GLU A 3 -21.14 -0.55 -8.35
CA GLU A 3 -19.81 -0.20 -8.85
C GLU A 3 -18.76 -1.12 -8.21
N LEU A 4 -17.71 -1.47 -8.96
CA LEU A 4 -16.62 -2.29 -8.47
C LEU A 4 -15.81 -1.49 -7.43
N GLN A 5 -15.70 -2.01 -6.20
CA GLN A 5 -14.93 -1.37 -5.14
C GLN A 5 -13.59 -2.09 -4.94
N ALA A 6 -12.51 -1.32 -4.96
CA ALA A 6 -11.19 -1.84 -4.67
C ALA A 6 -10.95 -1.93 -3.17
N VAL A 7 -10.23 -2.97 -2.74
CA VAL A 7 -9.75 -3.11 -1.37
C VAL A 7 -8.23 -3.33 -1.41
N LEU A 8 -7.48 -2.44 -0.76
CA LEU A 8 -6.04 -2.56 -0.61
C LEU A 8 -5.69 -3.07 0.79
N LEU A 9 -5.10 -4.26 0.88
CA LEU A 9 -4.74 -4.87 2.16
C LEU A 9 -3.41 -4.36 2.70
N CYS A 10 -3.47 -3.29 3.49
CA CYS A 10 -2.34 -2.70 4.22
C CYS A 10 -2.21 -3.26 5.64
N GLY A 11 -2.16 -4.59 5.80
CA GLY A 11 -2.07 -5.25 7.13
C GLY A 11 -0.69 -5.82 7.47
N GLY A 12 0.24 -5.89 6.52
CA GLY A 12 1.53 -6.55 6.71
C GLY A 12 2.47 -5.73 7.61
N THR A 13 2.82 -6.28 8.77
CA THR A 13 3.72 -5.64 9.76
C THR A 13 5.17 -5.59 9.33
N GLY A 14 5.60 -6.43 8.38
CA GLY A 14 6.99 -6.45 7.92
C GLY A 14 7.94 -7.28 8.79
N SER A 15 7.49 -8.42 9.31
CA SER A 15 8.24 -9.32 10.21
C SER A 15 9.61 -9.81 9.72
N ARG A 16 9.95 -9.60 8.44
CA ARG A 16 11.27 -9.92 7.85
C ARG A 16 12.19 -8.70 7.69
N MET A 17 11.69 -7.51 8.00
CA MET A 17 12.38 -6.22 7.89
C MET A 17 12.35 -5.53 9.27
N THR A 18 12.73 -6.26 10.32
CA THR A 18 12.43 -5.90 11.71
C THR A 18 13.00 -4.55 12.12
N GLU A 19 14.25 -4.23 11.76
CA GLU A 19 14.86 -2.93 12.09
C GLU A 19 14.15 -1.75 11.40
N LEU A 20 13.72 -1.94 10.15
CA LEU A 20 13.02 -0.92 9.37
C LEU A 20 11.56 -0.78 9.79
N CYS A 21 10.93 -1.86 10.26
CA CYS A 21 9.51 -1.92 10.57
C CYS A 21 9.20 -1.84 12.08
N ASP A 22 10.17 -1.51 12.92
CA ASP A 22 9.97 -1.38 14.37
C ASP A 22 9.13 -0.14 14.73
N THR A 23 9.28 0.93 13.96
CA THR A 23 8.60 2.22 14.19
C THR A 23 7.53 2.54 13.15
N MET A 24 7.50 1.82 12.02
CA MET A 24 6.61 2.08 10.89
C MET A 24 6.19 0.79 10.21
N PHE A 25 4.92 0.67 9.82
CA PHE A 25 4.49 -0.50 9.07
C PHE A 25 5.08 -0.55 7.66
N LYS A 26 5.31 -1.77 7.16
CA LYS A 26 5.88 -2.03 5.83
C LYS A 26 5.25 -1.19 4.71
N PHE A 27 3.92 -1.08 4.70
CA PHE A 27 3.18 -0.38 3.64
C PHE A 27 3.30 1.15 3.70
N LEU A 28 3.77 1.71 4.81
CA LEU A 28 4.07 3.14 4.97
C LEU A 28 5.52 3.49 4.66
N LEU A 29 6.42 2.50 4.55
CA LEU A 29 7.82 2.75 4.26
C LEU A 29 7.99 3.55 2.96
N PRO A 30 8.88 4.56 2.94
CA PRO A 30 9.11 5.36 1.75
C PRO A 30 9.84 4.53 0.67
N ILE A 31 9.39 4.64 -0.56
CA ILE A 31 10.08 4.19 -1.75
C ILE A 31 10.21 5.40 -2.66
N ALA A 32 11.44 5.92 -2.79
CA ALA A 32 11.67 7.27 -3.29
C ALA A 32 10.82 8.29 -2.51
N ASP A 33 10.02 9.11 -3.18
CA ASP A 33 9.30 10.24 -2.59
C ASP A 33 7.85 9.90 -2.18
N VAL A 34 7.45 8.62 -2.26
CA VAL A 34 6.08 8.18 -1.96
C VAL A 34 6.06 6.95 -1.02
N PRO A 35 5.02 6.75 -0.21
CA PRO A 35 4.89 5.56 0.62
C PRO A 35 4.61 4.31 -0.23
N MET A 36 5.06 3.13 0.23
CA MET A 36 4.95 1.87 -0.51
C MET A 36 3.52 1.54 -0.98
N PHE A 37 2.47 1.84 -0.19
CA PHE A 37 1.09 1.59 -0.59
C PHE A 37 0.63 2.40 -1.81
N TRP A 38 1.31 3.49 -2.14
CA TRP A 38 0.95 4.36 -3.26
C TRP A 38 1.02 3.63 -4.59
N TYR A 39 1.99 2.73 -4.79
CA TYR A 39 2.14 1.98 -6.05
C TYR A 39 0.93 1.10 -6.37
N PRO A 40 0.47 0.18 -5.49
CA PRO A 40 -0.73 -0.62 -5.77
C PRO A 40 -2.01 0.23 -5.80
N LEU A 41 -2.10 1.32 -5.04
CA LEU A 41 -3.21 2.27 -5.15
C LEU A 41 -3.25 2.92 -6.55
N ASN A 42 -2.11 3.39 -7.03
CA ASN A 42 -1.99 4.01 -8.35
C ASN A 42 -2.35 3.00 -9.47
N THR A 43 -1.99 1.72 -9.32
CA THR A 43 -2.46 0.67 -10.24
C THR A 43 -3.97 0.55 -10.27
N LEU A 44 -4.64 0.60 -9.11
CA LEU A 44 -6.11 0.55 -9.04
C LEU A 44 -6.74 1.77 -9.71
N VAL A 45 -6.25 2.97 -9.41
CA VAL A 45 -6.72 4.21 -10.05
C VAL A 45 -6.51 4.16 -11.57
N ASN A 46 -5.35 3.70 -12.04
CA ASN A 46 -5.02 3.58 -13.47
C ASN A 46 -5.85 2.51 -14.19
N SER A 47 -6.44 1.55 -13.47
CA SER A 47 -7.41 0.60 -14.03
C SER A 47 -8.82 1.20 -14.24
N GLY A 48 -9.03 2.47 -13.87
CA GLY A 48 -10.31 3.16 -14.00
C GLY A 48 -11.27 2.98 -12.83
N LEU A 49 -10.77 2.44 -11.70
CA LEU A 49 -11.53 2.35 -10.45
C LEU A 49 -11.57 3.72 -9.79
N LYS A 50 -12.78 4.14 -9.37
CA LYS A 50 -13.02 5.42 -8.70
C LYS A 50 -13.13 5.25 -7.19
#